data_AF-A0AAE0HC22-F1
#
_entry.id   AF-A0AAE0HC22-F1
#
_cell.length_a   1.000
_cell.length_b   1.000
_cell.length_c   1.000
_cell.angle_alpha   90.00
_cell.angle_beta   90.00
_cell.angle_gamma   90.00
#
_symmetry.space_group_name_H-M   'P 1'
#
loop_
_entity.id
_entity.type
_entity.pdbx_description
1 polymer ?
#
loop_
_entity_poly.entity_id
_entity_poly.type
_entity_poly.pdbx_seq_one_letter_code
_entity_poly.pdbx_strand_id
1 'polypeptide(L)'
;MSSPQAHVNDSIQAVDENTWLLGERLLLSRQPKAPQSPHHASWSDGSGGFFVLSDAPSPLPSHHHPHPAQSAILPRVYAAGDQSAVWAAGSGAFIKARDRRHPRVTPEHATLEFLHSQSEPLDCRIPDVLYHGEWDGRYYLVVSRVPGVTLTEAWPAMGDELRQYYVERVAGLCEKMVEWTGEGGVCGVDGGQVMELYLANDDQCLEPEVLRRNCVGMGMDVADLVFYHCDLGPGNILVEPDTRGIGVIDWEIAGYVPREWVRTKFHLSSGMDFPNDDNEETKSDWRRSVARKLAAKGFAEVIDGWLAFQ
;
A
#
# COMPACT_ATOMS: atom_id res chain seq x y z
N MET A 1 -16.74 14.01 28.42
CA MET A 1 -16.03 14.71 27.34
C MET A 1 -14.88 13.78 26.96
N SER A 2 -14.95 13.13 25.80
CA SER A 2 -13.82 12.35 25.29
C SER A 2 -12.63 13.30 25.09
N SER A 3 -11.45 12.94 25.56
CA SER A 3 -10.23 13.65 25.19
C SER A 3 -10.17 13.77 23.67
N PRO A 4 -9.71 14.90 23.10
CA PRO A 4 -9.50 15.00 21.67
C PRO A 4 -8.59 13.85 21.24
N GLN A 5 -9.01 13.10 20.22
CA GLN A 5 -8.22 12.01 19.66
C GLN A 5 -6.86 12.57 19.24
N ALA A 6 -5.77 11.93 19.66
CA ALA A 6 -4.44 12.36 19.27
C ALA A 6 -4.30 12.37 17.74
N HIS A 7 -3.36 13.14 17.21
CA HIS A 7 -3.08 13.16 15.78
C HIS A 7 -2.43 11.83 15.34
N VAL A 8 -2.72 11.30 14.15
CA VAL A 8 -2.21 10.02 13.64
C VAL A 8 -0.68 9.98 13.64
N ASN A 9 -0.03 11.11 13.34
CA ASN A 9 1.42 11.27 13.46
C ASN A 9 2.01 11.02 14.86
N ASP A 10 1.18 11.05 15.91
CA ASP A 10 1.56 10.80 17.30
C ASP A 10 1.15 9.39 17.75
N SER A 11 0.84 8.49 16.80
CA SER A 11 0.45 7.10 17.10
C SER A 11 1.57 6.27 17.72
N ILE A 12 2.82 6.73 17.64
CA ILE A 12 3.97 6.14 18.33
C ILE A 12 4.51 7.16 19.33
N GLN A 13 4.65 6.74 20.58
CA GLN A 13 5.24 7.54 21.65
C GLN A 13 6.47 6.82 22.21
N ALA A 14 7.57 7.54 22.39
CA ALA A 14 8.77 6.97 22.99
C ALA A 14 8.61 6.88 24.51
N VAL A 15 8.89 5.70 25.07
CA VAL A 15 8.90 5.45 26.52
C VAL A 15 10.33 5.55 27.03
N ASP A 16 11.26 4.84 26.39
CA ASP A 16 12.70 4.90 26.62
C ASP A 16 13.47 4.63 25.31
N GLU A 17 14.78 4.40 25.39
CA GLU A 17 15.64 4.17 24.23
C GLU A 17 15.34 2.87 23.43
N ASN A 18 14.66 1.90 24.06
CA ASN A 18 14.37 0.59 23.49
C ASN A 18 12.88 0.26 23.48
N THR A 19 12.01 1.19 23.89
CA THR A 19 10.60 0.92 24.12
C THR A 19 9.72 2.07 23.62
N TRP A 20 8.67 1.70 22.86
CA TRP A 20 7.70 2.63 22.29
C TRP A 20 6.29 2.15 22.54
N LEU A 21 5.38 3.08 22.83
CA LEU A 21 3.96 2.83 22.95
C LEU A 21 3.28 3.11 21.60
N LEU A 22 2.44 2.18 21.14
CA LEU A 22 1.63 2.32 19.93
C LEU A 22 0.17 2.51 20.35
N GLY A 23 -0.34 3.74 20.19
CA GLY A 23 -1.62 4.16 20.77
C GLY A 23 -1.60 4.00 22.29
N GLU A 24 -2.68 3.46 22.88
CA GLU A 24 -2.73 3.12 24.30
C GLU A 24 -2.71 1.60 24.56
N ARG A 25 -2.41 0.80 23.52
CA ARG A 25 -2.69 -0.65 23.55
C ARG A 25 -1.49 -1.54 23.46
N LEU A 26 -0.45 -1.15 22.71
CA LEU A 26 0.70 -2.01 22.46
C LEU A 26 1.99 -1.36 22.89
N LEU A 27 2.92 -2.20 23.33
CA LEU A 27 4.31 -1.87 23.56
C LEU A 27 5.16 -2.53 22.48
N LEU A 28 5.91 -1.72 21.74
CA LEU A 28 6.99 -2.17 20.89
C LEU A 28 8.29 -2.10 21.70
N SER A 29 8.97 -3.22 21.86
CA SER A 29 10.23 -3.29 22.60
C SER A 29 11.33 -3.87 21.73
N ARG A 30 12.54 -3.31 21.83
CA ARG A 30 13.74 -3.84 21.21
C ARG A 30 14.44 -4.77 22.18
N GLN A 31 14.61 -6.02 21.79
CA GLN A 31 15.13 -7.11 22.62
C GLN A 31 16.32 -7.79 21.93
N PRO A 32 17.30 -8.32 22.68
CA PRO A 32 18.49 -8.96 22.10
C PRO A 32 18.23 -10.36 21.53
N LYS A 33 17.05 -10.94 21.78
CA LYS A 33 16.67 -12.28 21.33
C LYS A 33 15.23 -12.27 20.87
N ALA A 34 14.92 -13.10 19.87
CA ALA A 34 13.55 -13.34 19.45
C ALA A 34 12.73 -13.90 20.62
N PRO A 35 11.43 -13.56 20.72
CA PRO A 35 10.56 -14.13 21.73
C PRO A 35 10.47 -15.66 21.54
N GLN A 36 10.37 -16.40 22.64
CA GLN A 36 10.17 -17.85 22.58
C GLN A 36 8.74 -18.24 22.19
N SER A 37 7.78 -17.33 22.40
CA SER A 37 6.38 -17.53 22.07
C SER A 37 6.08 -17.05 20.65
N PRO A 38 5.44 -17.87 19.79
CA PRO A 38 5.00 -17.44 18.48
C PRO A 38 3.82 -16.46 18.53
N HIS A 39 3.21 -16.26 19.70
CA HIS A 39 2.05 -15.36 19.86
C HIS A 39 2.42 -13.87 19.86
N HIS A 40 3.71 -13.52 19.98
CA HIS A 40 4.16 -12.15 19.88
C HIS A 40 4.74 -11.89 18.50
N ALA A 41 4.11 -10.97 17.76
CA ALA A 41 4.66 -10.47 16.51
C ALA A 41 6.07 -9.89 16.78
N SER A 42 7.05 -10.36 16.03
CA SER A 42 8.43 -9.91 16.16
C SER A 42 9.18 -9.98 14.84
N TRP A 43 10.19 -9.13 14.69
CA TRP A 43 11.02 -9.05 13.49
C TRP A 43 12.42 -8.57 13.83
N SER A 44 13.38 -8.86 12.95
CA SER A 44 14.77 -8.42 13.11
C SER A 44 14.88 -6.89 13.08
N ASP A 45 15.72 -6.34 13.95
CA ASP A 45 16.07 -4.91 13.93
C ASP A 45 17.15 -4.56 12.88
N GLY A 46 17.80 -5.58 12.28
CA GLY A 46 18.88 -5.43 11.31
C GLY A 46 20.29 -5.36 11.89
N SER A 47 20.42 -5.47 13.20
CA SER A 47 21.66 -5.29 13.97
C SER A 47 21.85 -6.36 15.06
N GLY A 48 21.19 -7.50 14.90
CA GLY A 48 21.30 -8.66 15.80
C GLY A 48 20.28 -8.69 16.94
N GLY A 49 19.43 -7.67 17.06
CA GLY A 49 18.28 -7.65 17.96
C GLY A 49 16.96 -7.86 17.23
N PHE A 50 15.88 -7.75 17.99
CA PHE A 50 14.51 -7.99 17.55
C PHE A 50 13.59 -6.91 18.09
N PHE A 51 12.68 -6.44 17.25
CA PHE A 51 11.49 -5.74 17.71
C PHE A 51 10.44 -6.77 18.09
N VAL A 52 9.75 -6.54 19.21
CA VAL A 52 8.71 -7.43 19.75
C VAL A 52 7.52 -6.58 20.17
N LEU A 53 6.33 -6.94 19.65
CA LEU A 53 5.06 -6.38 20.08
C LEU A 53 4.49 -7.18 21.26
N SER A 54 4.02 -6.47 22.29
CA SER A 54 3.24 -7.03 23.40
C SER A 54 2.13 -6.06 23.80
N ASP A 55 1.19 -6.52 24.61
CA ASP A 55 0.19 -5.62 25.22
C ASP A 55 0.89 -4.57 26.10
N ALA A 56 0.38 -3.35 26.06
CA ALA A 56 0.82 -2.28 26.96
C ALA A 56 0.42 -2.61 28.42
N PRO A 57 1.26 -2.28 29.41
CA PRO A 57 0.94 -2.53 30.81
C PRO A 57 -0.22 -1.63 31.28
N SER A 58 -0.92 -2.08 32.32
CA SER A 58 -1.89 -1.27 33.06
C SER A 58 -1.39 -1.04 34.49
N PRO A 59 -1.07 0.20 34.90
CA PRO A 59 -1.18 1.45 34.15
C PRO A 59 -0.13 1.61 33.04
N LEU A 60 -0.40 2.50 32.07
CA LEU A 60 0.54 2.85 31.02
C LEU A 60 1.83 3.45 31.60
N PRO A 61 2.98 3.37 30.87
CA PRO A 61 4.23 3.98 31.30
C PRO A 61 4.06 5.48 31.60
N SER A 62 4.45 5.90 32.81
CA SER A 62 4.22 7.26 33.30
C SER A 62 5.02 8.34 32.57
N HIS A 63 6.06 7.95 31.84
CA HIS A 63 6.86 8.83 31.00
C HIS A 63 6.83 8.31 29.56
N HIS A 64 6.03 8.96 28.72
CA HIS A 64 6.06 8.78 27.29
C HIS A 64 5.89 10.16 26.63
N HIS A 65 6.51 10.33 25.46
CA HIS A 65 6.46 11.58 24.70
C HIS A 65 6.33 11.29 23.21
N PRO A 66 5.81 12.24 22.41
CA PRO A 66 5.70 12.06 20.97
C PRO A 66 7.03 11.60 20.38
N HIS A 67 7.01 10.52 19.60
CA HIS A 67 8.20 9.95 19.01
C HIS A 67 8.77 10.88 17.92
N PRO A 68 10.08 11.23 17.96
CA PRO A 68 10.65 12.17 17.00
C PRO A 68 10.63 11.59 15.58
N ALA A 69 10.16 12.39 14.63
CA ALA A 69 10.04 11.99 13.22
C ALA A 69 11.38 11.52 12.61
N GLN A 70 12.49 12.14 13.02
CA GLN A 70 13.86 11.87 12.53
C GLN A 70 14.62 10.85 13.40
N SER A 71 13.91 9.98 14.13
CA SER A 71 14.55 8.93 14.93
C SER A 71 15.43 8.02 14.07
N ALA A 72 16.63 7.69 14.55
CA ALA A 72 17.50 6.73 13.88
C ALA A 72 16.99 5.28 13.94
N ILE A 73 16.08 4.97 14.88
CA ILE A 73 15.61 3.60 15.16
C ILE A 73 14.25 3.35 14.51
N LEU A 74 13.34 4.32 14.64
CA LEU A 74 11.98 4.27 14.08
C LEU A 74 11.67 5.56 13.29
N PRO A 75 12.41 5.89 12.21
CA PRO A 75 12.12 7.12 11.47
C PRO A 75 10.72 7.07 10.86
N ARG A 76 10.01 8.19 10.91
CA ARG A 76 8.76 8.35 10.15
C ARG A 76 9.13 8.60 8.69
N VAL A 77 8.79 7.66 7.83
CA VAL A 77 9.15 7.67 6.40
C VAL A 77 8.05 8.25 5.52
N TYR A 78 6.81 8.30 6.02
CA TYR A 78 5.68 8.91 5.32
C TYR A 78 4.66 9.48 6.32
N ALA A 79 3.99 10.57 5.92
CA ALA A 79 2.85 11.14 6.63
C ALA A 79 1.95 11.90 5.65
N ALA A 80 0.64 11.68 5.74
CA ALA A 80 -0.38 12.35 4.94
C ALA A 80 -1.35 13.13 5.85
N GLY A 81 -0.92 14.30 6.32
CA GLY A 81 -1.68 15.08 7.31
C GLY A 81 -2.04 14.20 8.52
N ASP A 82 -3.31 14.22 8.91
CA ASP A 82 -3.86 13.40 9.99
C ASP A 82 -4.50 12.08 9.52
N GLN A 83 -4.17 11.62 8.31
CA GLN A 83 -4.81 10.45 7.71
C GLN A 83 -4.01 9.16 7.83
N SER A 84 -2.70 9.27 7.59
CA SER A 84 -1.81 8.13 7.52
C SER A 84 -0.41 8.55 7.96
N ALA A 85 0.25 7.66 8.69
CA ALA A 85 1.65 7.79 9.04
C ALA A 85 2.32 6.42 8.98
N VAL A 86 3.55 6.38 8.47
CA VAL A 86 4.34 5.16 8.32
C VAL A 86 5.72 5.36 8.93
N TRP A 87 6.13 4.41 9.76
CA TRP A 87 7.45 4.36 10.37
C TRP A 87 8.19 3.12 9.89
N ALA A 88 9.46 3.27 9.54
CA ALA A 88 10.34 2.13 9.35
C ALA A 88 10.75 1.59 10.72
N ALA A 89 10.61 0.28 10.94
CA ALA A 89 11.00 -0.38 12.19
C ALA A 89 12.22 -1.27 11.98
N GLY A 90 13.39 -0.65 12.11
CA GLY A 90 14.67 -1.25 11.73
C GLY A 90 14.69 -1.67 10.25
N SER A 91 15.45 -2.72 9.96
CA SER A 91 15.51 -3.30 8.61
C SER A 91 14.42 -4.35 8.35
N GLY A 92 13.56 -4.66 9.32
CA GLY A 92 12.66 -5.82 9.24
C GLY A 92 11.21 -5.50 8.87
N ALA A 93 10.69 -4.32 9.23
CA ALA A 93 9.27 -4.03 9.06
C ALA A 93 8.96 -2.54 8.86
N PHE A 94 7.69 -2.28 8.54
CA PHE A 94 7.06 -0.97 8.61
C PHE A 94 5.83 -1.03 9.50
N ILE A 95 5.61 0.04 10.26
CA ILE A 95 4.40 0.25 11.07
C ILE A 95 3.60 1.34 10.37
N LYS A 96 2.37 1.04 9.99
CA LYS A 96 1.40 1.98 9.42
C LYS A 96 0.31 2.24 10.46
N ALA A 97 -0.01 3.51 10.67
CA ALA A 97 -1.20 3.93 11.42
C ALA A 97 -2.06 4.79 10.50
N ARG A 98 -3.35 4.50 10.45
CA ARG A 98 -4.31 5.24 9.63
C ARG A 98 -5.56 5.58 10.40
N ASP A 99 -6.13 6.72 10.07
CA ASP A 99 -7.45 7.09 10.52
C ASP A 99 -8.54 6.17 9.91
N ARG A 100 -9.70 6.06 10.55
CA ARG A 100 -10.82 5.23 10.07
C ARG A 100 -12.01 6.03 9.54
N ARG A 101 -11.76 7.09 8.75
CA ARG A 101 -12.79 7.83 8.00
C ARG A 101 -13.59 6.95 7.03
N HIS A 102 -12.97 5.90 6.50
CA HIS A 102 -13.60 4.97 5.57
C HIS A 102 -13.64 3.53 6.15
N PRO A 103 -14.49 3.26 7.16
CA PRO A 103 -14.46 2.00 7.91
C PRO A 103 -14.88 0.77 7.08
N ARG A 104 -15.56 0.99 5.95
CA ARG A 104 -16.01 -0.07 5.03
C ARG A 104 -15.02 -0.36 3.90
N VAL A 105 -13.94 0.41 3.79
CA VAL A 105 -12.88 0.08 2.84
C VAL A 105 -12.16 -1.17 3.31
N THR A 106 -11.98 -2.11 2.38
CA THR A 106 -11.24 -3.34 2.58
C THR A 106 -9.86 -3.01 3.13
N PRO A 107 -9.50 -3.49 4.32
CA PRO A 107 -8.23 -3.15 4.93
C PRO A 107 -7.08 -3.90 4.25
N GLU A 108 -5.91 -3.26 4.15
CA GLU A 108 -4.75 -3.81 3.44
C GLU A 108 -4.34 -5.22 3.92
N HIS A 109 -4.55 -5.57 5.20
CA HIS A 109 -4.25 -6.93 5.69
C HIS A 109 -5.10 -8.00 4.99
N ALA A 110 -6.39 -7.73 4.75
CA ALA A 110 -7.28 -8.66 4.06
C ALA A 110 -6.84 -8.85 2.60
N THR A 111 -6.38 -7.78 1.94
CA THR A 111 -5.80 -7.87 0.60
C THR A 111 -4.51 -8.69 0.57
N LEU A 112 -3.60 -8.47 1.53
CA LEU A 112 -2.36 -9.24 1.62
C LEU A 112 -2.64 -10.71 1.92
N GLU A 113 -3.57 -11.02 2.83
CA GLU A 113 -4.03 -12.40 3.09
C GLU A 113 -4.60 -13.06 1.83
N PHE A 114 -5.43 -12.33 1.07
CA PHE A 114 -5.93 -12.80 -0.23
C PHE A 114 -4.78 -13.16 -1.17
N LEU A 115 -3.79 -12.27 -1.34
CA LEU A 115 -2.65 -12.50 -2.23
C LEU A 115 -1.82 -13.72 -1.82
N HIS A 116 -1.54 -13.88 -0.53
CA HIS A 116 -0.80 -15.02 0.02
C HIS A 116 -1.58 -16.33 -0.07
N SER A 117 -2.91 -16.28 -0.16
CA SER A 117 -3.77 -17.46 -0.32
C SER A 117 -3.88 -17.97 -1.76
N GLN A 118 -3.40 -17.22 -2.75
CA GLN A 118 -3.51 -17.60 -4.16
C GLN A 118 -2.67 -18.84 -4.48
N SER A 119 -3.26 -19.81 -5.18
CA SER A 119 -2.57 -21.05 -5.56
C SER A 119 -1.40 -20.82 -6.50
N GLU A 120 -1.49 -19.79 -7.34
CA GLU A 120 -0.40 -19.31 -8.19
C GLU A 120 -0.02 -17.89 -7.76
N PRO A 121 1.07 -17.73 -6.98
CA PRO A 121 1.47 -16.43 -6.48
C PRO A 121 2.00 -15.52 -7.58
N LEU A 122 2.01 -14.21 -7.34
CA LEU A 122 2.68 -13.26 -8.21
C LEU A 122 4.18 -13.54 -8.25
N ASP A 123 4.79 -13.36 -9.42
CA ASP A 123 6.24 -13.36 -9.57
C ASP A 123 6.83 -12.00 -9.11
N CYS A 124 6.57 -11.66 -7.85
CA CYS A 124 7.14 -10.53 -7.13
C CYS A 124 7.10 -10.79 -5.62
N ARG A 125 7.89 -10.03 -4.87
CA ARG A 125 7.80 -10.04 -3.40
C ARG A 125 6.67 -9.12 -2.95
N ILE A 126 5.85 -9.63 -2.05
CA ILE A 126 4.78 -8.88 -1.37
C ILE A 126 5.03 -8.88 0.14
N PRO A 127 4.59 -7.84 0.88
CA PRO A 127 4.76 -7.81 2.32
C PRO A 127 3.98 -8.93 3.02
N ASP A 128 4.53 -9.42 4.13
CA ASP A 128 3.82 -10.29 5.07
C ASP A 128 3.14 -9.44 6.14
N VAL A 129 1.94 -9.80 6.54
CA VAL A 129 1.27 -9.19 7.70
C VAL A 129 1.90 -9.74 8.97
N LEU A 130 2.61 -8.89 9.70
CA LEU A 130 3.20 -9.25 11.01
C LEU A 130 2.21 -8.98 12.14
N TYR A 131 1.39 -7.96 12.00
CA TYR A 131 0.36 -7.59 12.97
C TYR A 131 -0.65 -6.64 12.35
N HIS A 132 -1.91 -6.70 12.78
CA HIS A 132 -2.92 -5.71 12.42
C HIS A 132 -3.93 -5.54 13.56
N GLY A 133 -4.62 -4.40 13.55
CA GLY A 133 -5.92 -4.29 14.21
C GLY A 133 -6.39 -2.85 14.38
N GLU A 134 -7.55 -2.72 15.02
CA GLU A 134 -8.30 -1.47 15.06
C GLU A 134 -8.70 -1.12 16.51
N TRP A 135 -8.27 0.05 16.97
CA TRP A 135 -8.61 0.63 18.27
C TRP A 135 -8.38 2.13 18.24
N ASP A 136 -8.97 2.85 19.19
CA ASP A 136 -8.84 4.30 19.34
C ASP A 136 -9.12 5.08 18.05
N GLY A 137 -10.09 4.59 17.25
CA GLY A 137 -10.49 5.17 15.97
C GLY A 137 -9.43 5.07 14.86
N ARG A 138 -8.45 4.18 15.00
CA ARG A 138 -7.34 4.00 14.07
C ARG A 138 -7.17 2.54 13.68
N TYR A 139 -6.70 2.33 12.47
CA TYR A 139 -6.23 1.06 11.98
C TYR A 139 -4.70 1.04 12.00
N TYR A 140 -4.14 0.01 12.60
CA TYR A 140 -2.72 -0.26 12.67
C TYR A 140 -2.39 -1.50 11.85
N LEU A 141 -1.31 -1.42 11.10
CA LEU A 141 -0.78 -2.52 10.31
C LEU A 141 0.74 -2.54 10.44
N VAL A 142 1.31 -3.70 10.75
CA VAL A 142 2.75 -3.94 10.69
C VAL A 142 3.00 -4.99 9.63
N VAL A 143 3.87 -4.64 8.67
CA VAL A 143 4.21 -5.50 7.54
C VAL A 143 5.71 -5.70 7.42
N SER A 144 6.12 -6.85 6.89
CA SER A 144 7.53 -7.14 6.62
C SER A 144 8.10 -6.18 5.57
N ARG A 145 9.38 -5.85 5.70
CA ARG A 145 10.09 -5.03 4.71
C ARG A 145 10.34 -5.86 3.45
N VAL A 146 9.82 -5.38 2.32
CA VAL A 146 10.19 -5.93 1.00
C VAL A 146 11.56 -5.37 0.57
N PRO A 147 12.52 -6.20 0.14
CA PRO A 147 13.84 -5.75 -0.33
C PRO A 147 13.78 -4.90 -1.60
N GLY A 148 14.74 -3.98 -1.73
CA GLY A 148 14.91 -3.13 -2.89
C GLY A 148 14.86 -1.64 -2.54
N VAL A 149 15.08 -0.83 -3.56
CA VAL A 149 14.83 0.63 -3.56
C VAL A 149 13.60 0.91 -4.39
N THR A 150 12.92 2.03 -4.16
CA THR A 150 11.77 2.39 -4.99
C THR A 150 12.20 2.59 -6.44
N LEU A 151 11.31 2.28 -7.39
CA LEU A 151 11.56 2.55 -8.80
C LEU A 151 11.79 4.05 -9.02
N THR A 152 11.09 4.91 -8.27
CA THR A 152 11.34 6.36 -8.22
C THR A 152 12.81 6.70 -7.98
N GLU A 153 13.43 6.08 -6.98
CA GLU A 153 14.83 6.35 -6.63
C GLU A 153 15.81 5.77 -7.65
N ALA A 154 15.51 4.58 -8.18
CA ALA A 154 16.44 3.85 -9.02
C ALA A 154 16.39 4.28 -10.50
N TRP A 155 15.23 4.70 -10.99
CA TRP A 155 14.98 5.00 -12.40
C TRP A 155 15.99 5.97 -13.05
N PRO A 156 16.43 7.06 -12.39
CA PRO A 156 17.38 7.99 -12.99
C PRO A 156 18.73 7.36 -13.34
N ALA A 157 19.17 6.36 -12.56
CA ALA A 157 20.44 5.66 -12.76
C ALA A 157 20.32 4.40 -13.63
N MET A 158 19.09 3.94 -13.92
CA MET A 158 18.86 2.75 -14.74
C MET A 158 19.13 3.02 -16.23
N GLY A 159 19.85 2.10 -16.88
CA GLY A 159 19.94 2.05 -18.34
C GLY A 159 18.65 1.51 -18.98
N ASP A 160 18.49 1.77 -20.28
CA ASP A 160 17.25 1.48 -21.03
C ASP A 160 16.84 0.01 -21.01
N GLU A 161 17.81 -0.93 -21.08
CA GLU A 161 17.53 -2.37 -20.99
C GLU A 161 16.81 -2.71 -19.67
N LEU A 162 17.29 -2.16 -18.56
CA LEU A 162 16.74 -2.46 -17.23
C LEU A 162 15.40 -1.75 -17.01
N ARG A 163 15.23 -0.53 -17.53
CA ARG A 163 13.93 0.17 -17.55
C ARG A 163 12.89 -0.66 -18.31
N GLN A 164 13.24 -1.12 -19.52
CA GLN A 164 12.37 -1.96 -20.34
C GLN A 164 12.05 -3.29 -19.64
N TYR A 165 13.03 -3.90 -18.96
CA TYR A 165 12.83 -5.09 -18.14
C TYR A 165 11.75 -4.85 -17.08
N TYR A 166 11.85 -3.79 -16.27
CA TYR A 166 10.85 -3.54 -15.22
C TYR A 166 9.48 -3.13 -15.76
N VAL A 167 9.42 -2.44 -16.90
CA VAL A 167 8.15 -2.17 -17.62
C VAL A 167 7.48 -3.48 -18.05
N GLU A 168 8.24 -4.42 -18.63
CA GLU A 168 7.72 -5.75 -18.98
C GLU A 168 7.24 -6.50 -17.74
N ARG A 169 8.03 -6.48 -16.65
CA ARG A 169 7.68 -7.16 -15.39
C ARG A 169 6.37 -6.64 -14.83
N VAL A 170 6.18 -5.33 -14.72
CA VAL A 170 4.94 -4.76 -14.19
C VAL A 170 3.75 -5.03 -15.10
N ALA A 171 3.92 -4.97 -16.43
CA ALA A 171 2.86 -5.35 -17.36
C ALA A 171 2.49 -6.84 -17.23
N GLY A 172 3.46 -7.73 -17.01
CA GLY A 172 3.23 -9.15 -16.73
C GLY A 172 2.53 -9.40 -15.39
N LEU A 173 2.85 -8.62 -14.35
CA LEU A 173 2.12 -8.66 -13.08
C LEU A 173 0.65 -8.25 -13.28
N CYS A 174 0.38 -7.25 -14.14
CA CYS A 174 -0.99 -6.87 -14.48
C CYS A 174 -1.73 -8.00 -15.20
N GLU A 175 -1.08 -8.70 -16.15
CA GLU A 175 -1.66 -9.89 -16.79
C GLU A 175 -1.96 -11.01 -15.79
N LYS A 176 -1.10 -11.21 -14.80
CA LYS A 176 -1.34 -12.25 -13.79
C LYS A 176 -2.48 -11.87 -12.83
N MET A 177 -2.51 -10.62 -12.36
CA MET A 177 -3.55 -10.16 -11.42
C MET A 177 -4.96 -10.27 -12.01
N VAL A 178 -5.12 -10.00 -13.31
CA VAL A 178 -6.43 -10.05 -13.97
C VAL A 178 -6.97 -11.46 -14.20
N GLU A 179 -6.19 -12.51 -13.92
CA GLU A 179 -6.69 -13.88 -13.88
C GLU A 179 -7.56 -14.14 -12.66
N TRP A 180 -7.43 -13.33 -11.60
CA TRP A 180 -8.28 -13.43 -10.42
C TRP A 180 -9.53 -12.56 -10.61
N THR A 181 -10.66 -13.23 -10.81
CA THR A 181 -11.95 -12.57 -11.05
C THR A 181 -12.78 -12.46 -9.77
N GLY A 182 -13.65 -11.47 -9.73
CA GLY A 182 -14.56 -11.21 -8.61
C GLY A 182 -16.01 -11.17 -9.08
N GLU A 183 -16.90 -11.76 -8.27
CA GLU A 183 -18.35 -11.66 -8.45
C GLU A 183 -18.89 -10.66 -7.41
N GLY A 184 -19.80 -9.76 -7.80
CA GLY A 184 -20.56 -8.97 -6.82
C GLY A 184 -20.30 -7.46 -6.76
N GLY A 185 -19.48 -6.89 -7.64
CA GLY A 185 -19.38 -5.43 -7.83
C GLY A 185 -17.95 -4.89 -7.82
N VAL A 186 -17.79 -3.59 -8.05
CA VAL A 186 -16.49 -2.90 -7.99
C VAL A 186 -16.12 -2.70 -6.52
N CYS A 187 -15.36 -3.64 -5.96
CA CYS A 187 -15.18 -3.80 -4.51
C CYS A 187 -13.78 -4.32 -4.17
N GLY A 188 -13.42 -4.34 -2.87
CA GLY A 188 -12.22 -5.04 -2.43
C GLY A 188 -12.44 -6.55 -2.29
N VAL A 189 -11.38 -7.27 -1.93
CA VAL A 189 -11.35 -8.75 -1.95
C VAL A 189 -12.32 -9.43 -0.97
N ASP A 190 -12.77 -8.70 0.05
CA ASP A 190 -13.74 -9.15 1.05
C ASP A 190 -15.18 -8.69 0.73
N GLY A 191 -15.41 -8.10 -0.45
CA GLY A 191 -16.66 -7.47 -0.84
C GLY A 191 -16.88 -6.07 -0.25
N GLY A 192 -15.92 -5.55 0.52
CA GLY A 192 -15.90 -4.19 1.04
C GLY A 192 -15.67 -3.13 -0.05
N GLN A 193 -15.57 -1.86 0.37
CA GLN A 193 -15.33 -0.76 -0.56
C GLN A 193 -13.88 -0.78 -1.06
N VAL A 194 -13.68 -0.50 -2.35
CA VAL A 194 -12.37 -0.19 -2.92
C VAL A 194 -12.16 1.32 -2.90
N MET A 195 -11.02 1.79 -2.39
CA MET A 195 -10.67 3.22 -2.32
C MET A 195 -10.16 3.73 -3.68
N GLU A 196 -10.98 3.58 -4.73
CA GLU A 196 -10.65 4.07 -6.07
C GLU A 196 -11.48 5.31 -6.39
N LEU A 197 -11.00 6.46 -5.90
CA LEU A 197 -11.70 7.74 -6.02
C LEU A 197 -11.85 8.24 -7.47
N TYR A 198 -11.01 7.77 -8.41
CA TYR A 198 -11.18 8.14 -9.82
C TYR A 198 -12.39 7.43 -10.46
N LEU A 199 -12.90 6.34 -9.86
CA LEU A 199 -14.14 5.70 -10.30
C LEU A 199 -15.38 6.30 -9.59
N ALA A 200 -15.17 7.16 -8.59
CA ALA A 200 -16.23 7.87 -7.91
C ALA A 200 -16.65 9.14 -8.69
N ASN A 201 -17.85 9.62 -8.38
CA ASN A 201 -18.35 10.93 -8.80
C ASN A 201 -18.03 12.00 -7.73
N ASP A 202 -18.51 13.24 -7.91
CA ASP A 202 -18.28 14.37 -6.99
C ASP A 202 -18.63 14.07 -5.52
N ASP A 203 -19.61 13.19 -5.28
CA ASP A 203 -20.03 12.78 -3.93
C ASP A 203 -19.04 11.81 -3.25
N GLN A 204 -17.99 11.37 -3.96
CA GLN A 204 -16.96 10.41 -3.52
C GLN A 204 -17.55 9.13 -2.92
N CYS A 205 -18.69 8.69 -3.45
CA CYS A 205 -19.41 7.52 -2.95
C CYS A 205 -18.73 6.22 -3.42
N LEU A 206 -18.20 5.45 -2.46
CA LEU A 206 -17.47 4.20 -2.69
C LEU A 206 -18.34 2.94 -2.56
N GLU A 207 -19.67 3.05 -2.61
CA GLU A 207 -20.52 1.86 -2.63
C GLU A 207 -20.24 1.03 -3.89
N PRO A 208 -20.06 -0.30 -3.79
CA PRO A 208 -19.73 -1.14 -4.95
C PRO A 208 -20.70 -1.00 -6.13
N GLU A 209 -22.01 -0.87 -5.84
CA GLU A 209 -23.05 -0.68 -6.86
C GLU A 209 -23.02 0.71 -7.51
N VAL A 210 -22.56 1.72 -6.77
CA VAL A 210 -22.40 3.08 -7.31
C VAL A 210 -21.17 3.13 -8.21
N LEU A 211 -20.04 2.59 -7.75
CA LEU A 211 -18.82 2.49 -8.55
C LEU A 211 -19.07 1.67 -9.83
N ARG A 212 -19.79 0.55 -9.73
CA ARG A 212 -20.21 -0.24 -10.88
C ARG A 212 -21.03 0.57 -11.89
N ARG A 213 -22.01 1.36 -11.42
CA ARG A 213 -22.83 2.22 -12.29
C ARG A 213 -22.00 3.31 -12.97
N ASN A 214 -21.06 3.90 -12.23
CA ASN A 214 -20.15 4.91 -12.76
C ASN A 214 -19.27 4.31 -13.87
N CYS A 215 -18.72 3.12 -13.66
CA CYS A 215 -17.94 2.39 -14.67
C CYS A 215 -18.74 2.16 -15.96
N VAL A 216 -20.03 1.79 -15.85
CA VAL A 216 -20.92 1.69 -17.02
C VAL A 216 -21.10 3.05 -17.70
N GLY A 217 -21.28 4.12 -16.93
CA GLY A 217 -21.36 5.49 -17.44
C GLY A 217 -20.10 5.95 -18.17
N MET A 218 -18.93 5.48 -17.73
CA MET A 218 -17.63 5.70 -18.37
C MET A 218 -17.38 4.78 -19.59
N GLY A 219 -18.31 3.87 -19.89
CA GLY A 219 -18.21 2.96 -21.04
C GLY A 219 -17.35 1.71 -20.81
N MET A 220 -17.11 1.30 -19.56
CA MET A 220 -16.38 0.07 -19.23
C MET A 220 -17.31 -1.16 -19.18
N ASP A 221 -16.76 -2.33 -19.48
CA ASP A 221 -17.45 -3.59 -19.23
C ASP A 221 -17.37 -3.98 -17.74
N VAL A 222 -18.52 -4.24 -17.14
CA VAL A 222 -18.66 -4.64 -15.72
C VAL A 222 -19.24 -6.05 -15.58
N ALA A 223 -19.28 -6.83 -16.67
CA ALA A 223 -19.68 -8.23 -16.63
C ALA A 223 -18.63 -9.07 -15.88
N ASP A 224 -17.36 -8.88 -16.25
CA ASP A 224 -16.21 -9.59 -15.68
C ASP A 224 -15.27 -8.60 -15.00
N LEU A 225 -15.27 -8.61 -13.67
CA LEU A 225 -14.38 -7.77 -12.87
C LEU A 225 -13.10 -8.54 -12.53
N VAL A 226 -11.98 -7.83 -12.57
CA VAL A 226 -10.64 -8.38 -12.42
C VAL A 226 -9.93 -7.72 -11.25
N PHE A 227 -9.14 -8.49 -10.52
CA PHE A 227 -8.31 -7.96 -9.44
C PHE A 227 -7.20 -7.09 -10.01
N TYR A 228 -6.99 -5.91 -9.42
CA TYR A 228 -5.92 -4.98 -9.78
C TYR A 228 -5.48 -4.17 -8.56
N HIS A 229 -4.18 -3.89 -8.49
CA HIS A 229 -3.57 -3.10 -7.41
C HIS A 229 -4.12 -1.68 -7.31
N CYS A 230 -4.56 -1.08 -8.42
CA CYS A 230 -5.03 0.31 -8.54
C CYS A 230 -3.99 1.41 -8.26
N ASP A 231 -2.89 1.13 -7.55
CA ASP A 231 -1.79 2.10 -7.33
C ASP A 231 -0.36 1.62 -7.69
N LEU A 232 -0.13 1.15 -8.92
CA LEU A 232 1.20 0.72 -9.40
C LEU A 232 2.13 1.89 -9.79
N GLY A 233 2.11 2.96 -9.00
CA GLY A 233 3.02 4.07 -9.13
C GLY A 233 4.48 3.67 -8.82
N PRO A 234 5.46 4.44 -9.30
CA PRO A 234 6.87 4.07 -9.15
C PRO A 234 7.37 4.11 -7.68
N GLY A 235 6.62 4.75 -6.77
CA GLY A 235 6.87 4.67 -5.32
C GLY A 235 6.51 3.31 -4.69
N ASN A 236 5.60 2.56 -5.32
CA ASN A 236 5.08 1.28 -4.80
C ASN A 236 5.73 0.06 -5.45
N ILE A 237 6.65 0.27 -6.39
CA ILE A 237 7.45 -0.78 -7.03
C ILE A 237 8.85 -0.74 -6.43
N LEU A 238 9.28 -1.83 -5.80
CA LEU A 238 10.64 -1.99 -5.30
C LEU A 238 11.46 -2.82 -6.28
N VAL A 239 12.69 -2.39 -6.54
CA VAL A 239 13.59 -2.99 -7.52
C VAL A 239 14.96 -3.27 -6.94
N GLU A 240 15.58 -4.35 -7.42
CA GLU A 240 16.96 -4.71 -7.14
C GLU A 240 17.72 -4.80 -8.47
N PRO A 241 18.31 -3.68 -8.96
CA PRO A 241 18.97 -3.64 -10.27
C PRO A 241 19.97 -4.77 -10.54
N ASP A 242 20.71 -5.19 -9.51
CA ASP A 242 21.77 -6.21 -9.63
C ASP A 242 21.23 -7.63 -9.78
N THR A 243 20.12 -7.95 -9.10
CA THR A 243 19.52 -9.30 -9.09
C THR A 243 18.28 -9.39 -9.98
N ARG A 244 17.82 -8.25 -10.52
CA ARG A 244 16.56 -8.09 -11.25
C ARG A 244 15.33 -8.47 -10.40
N GLY A 245 15.44 -8.36 -9.08
CA GLY A 245 14.33 -8.59 -8.14
C GLY A 245 13.27 -7.50 -8.24
N ILE A 246 12.00 -7.88 -8.05
CA ILE A 246 10.87 -6.96 -8.00
C ILE A 246 10.01 -7.23 -6.77
N GLY A 247 9.54 -6.15 -6.14
CA GLY A 247 8.58 -6.17 -5.06
C GLY A 247 7.47 -5.15 -5.29
N VAL A 248 6.28 -5.42 -4.74
CA VAL A 248 5.12 -4.52 -4.83
C VAL A 248 4.54 -4.32 -3.43
N ILE A 249 4.35 -3.06 -3.04
CA ILE A 249 3.88 -2.65 -1.72
C ILE A 249 2.65 -1.75 -1.83
N ASP A 250 2.01 -1.50 -0.70
CA ASP A 250 0.86 -0.59 -0.56
C ASP A 250 -0.40 -1.03 -1.30
N TRP A 251 -0.86 -2.23 -0.93
CA TRP A 251 -2.02 -2.90 -1.52
C TRP A 251 -3.37 -2.38 -1.00
N GLU A 252 -3.39 -1.19 -0.42
CA GLU A 252 -4.52 -0.65 0.35
C GLU A 252 -5.74 -0.27 -0.48
N ILE A 253 -5.54 0.02 -1.76
CA ILE A 253 -6.62 0.37 -2.69
C ILE A 253 -6.85 -0.69 -3.77
N ALA A 254 -6.25 -1.87 -3.62
CA ALA A 254 -6.44 -2.96 -4.56
C ALA A 254 -7.83 -3.59 -4.43
N GLY A 255 -8.38 -4.04 -5.55
CA GLY A 255 -9.70 -4.64 -5.58
C GLY A 255 -10.11 -5.11 -6.96
N TYR A 256 -11.36 -5.56 -7.06
CA TYR A 256 -12.01 -5.94 -8.30
C TYR A 256 -12.55 -4.71 -9.03
N VAL A 257 -12.08 -4.50 -10.25
CA VAL A 257 -12.38 -3.36 -11.12
C VAL A 257 -12.60 -3.83 -12.56
N PRO A 258 -13.17 -3.01 -13.45
CA PRO A 258 -13.22 -3.32 -14.88
C PRO A 258 -11.81 -3.50 -15.46
N ARG A 259 -11.66 -4.41 -16.43
CA ARG A 259 -10.35 -4.70 -17.04
C ARG A 259 -9.74 -3.47 -17.72
N GLU A 260 -10.56 -2.62 -18.32
CA GLU A 260 -10.16 -1.37 -18.96
C GLU A 260 -9.55 -0.39 -17.95
N TRP A 261 -9.90 -0.50 -16.67
CA TRP A 261 -9.36 0.35 -15.62
C TRP A 261 -7.85 0.18 -15.45
N VAL A 262 -7.34 -1.04 -15.63
CA VAL A 262 -5.92 -1.38 -15.46
C VAL A 262 -5.00 -0.47 -16.28
N ARG A 263 -5.30 -0.29 -17.57
CA ARG A 263 -4.52 0.60 -18.45
C ARG A 263 -4.96 2.06 -18.32
N THR A 264 -6.26 2.31 -18.14
CA THR A 264 -6.79 3.68 -17.99
C THR A 264 -6.14 4.39 -16.79
N LYS A 265 -5.91 3.69 -15.68
CA LYS A 265 -5.29 4.23 -14.47
C LYS A 265 -3.89 4.79 -14.72
N PHE A 266 -3.04 4.12 -15.52
CA PHE A 266 -1.72 4.62 -15.90
C PHE A 266 -1.77 5.91 -16.74
N HIS A 267 -2.89 6.20 -17.40
CA HIS A 267 -3.06 7.44 -18.15
C HIS A 267 -3.57 8.60 -17.29
N LEU A 268 -4.40 8.34 -16.29
CA LEU A 268 -5.12 9.38 -15.55
C LEU A 268 -4.49 9.72 -14.20
N SER A 269 -3.90 8.74 -13.51
CA SER A 269 -3.46 8.92 -12.13
C SER A 269 -2.12 9.63 -12.06
N SER A 270 -2.07 10.76 -11.36
CA SER A 270 -0.82 11.44 -11.02
C SER A 270 0.04 10.64 -10.04
N GLY A 271 -0.54 9.69 -9.30
CA GLY A 271 0.21 8.73 -8.48
C GLY A 271 1.14 7.82 -9.30
N MET A 272 0.95 7.77 -10.62
CA MET A 272 1.78 7.01 -11.55
C MET A 272 2.97 7.81 -12.10
N ASP A 273 3.06 9.10 -11.78
CA ASP A 273 4.18 9.96 -12.16
C ASP A 273 5.37 9.80 -11.20
N PHE A 274 6.56 10.15 -11.67
CA PHE A 274 7.70 10.37 -10.79
C PHE A 274 7.50 11.69 -10.00
N PRO A 275 7.46 11.67 -8.66
CA PRO A 275 7.04 12.82 -7.86
C PRO A 275 8.03 14.01 -7.86
N ASN A 276 9.28 13.80 -8.24
CA ASN A 276 10.36 14.80 -8.14
C ASN A 276 10.90 15.25 -9.50
N ASP A 277 10.13 15.05 -10.58
CA ASP A 277 10.53 15.46 -11.93
C ASP A 277 9.62 16.58 -12.44
N ASP A 278 10.18 17.78 -12.61
CA ASP A 278 9.47 18.96 -13.11
C ASP A 278 9.31 18.93 -14.64
N ASN A 279 9.99 18.02 -15.35
CA ASN A 279 9.82 17.84 -16.77
C ASN A 279 8.69 16.84 -17.05
N GLU A 280 7.57 17.35 -17.57
CA GLU A 280 6.37 16.56 -17.88
C GLU A 280 6.63 15.33 -18.78
N GLU A 281 7.62 15.40 -19.67
CA GLU A 281 7.97 14.27 -20.53
C GLU A 281 8.54 13.11 -19.71
N THR A 282 9.55 13.39 -18.88
CA THR A 282 10.27 12.40 -18.08
C THR A 282 9.52 11.97 -16.83
N LYS A 283 8.75 12.89 -16.23
CA LYS A 283 7.82 12.64 -15.13
C LYS A 283 6.85 11.51 -15.41
N SER A 284 6.34 11.43 -16.64
CA SER A 284 5.35 10.44 -17.06
C SER A 284 5.95 9.27 -17.85
N ASP A 285 7.28 9.16 -17.95
CA ASP A 285 7.94 8.12 -18.75
C ASP A 285 7.58 6.70 -18.30
N TRP A 286 7.54 6.48 -16.98
CA TRP A 286 7.16 5.20 -16.40
C TRP A 286 5.75 4.79 -16.82
N ARG A 287 4.75 5.61 -16.47
CA ARG A 287 3.35 5.29 -16.72
C ARG A 287 3.03 5.17 -18.21
N ARG A 288 3.65 6.00 -19.05
CA ARG A 288 3.51 5.95 -20.51
C ARG A 288 4.10 4.65 -21.07
N SER A 289 5.25 4.21 -20.57
CA SER A 289 5.90 2.97 -21.01
C SER A 289 5.09 1.74 -20.62
N VAL A 290 4.59 1.68 -19.38
CA VAL A 290 3.72 0.58 -18.93
C VAL A 290 2.40 0.58 -19.70
N ALA A 291 1.76 1.73 -19.90
CA ALA A 291 0.50 1.81 -20.63
C ALA A 291 0.63 1.34 -22.09
N ARG A 292 1.72 1.72 -22.79
CA ARG A 292 2.04 1.19 -24.13
C ARG A 292 2.23 -0.32 -24.13
N LYS A 293 2.85 -0.86 -23.07
CA LYS A 293 3.07 -2.30 -22.95
C LYS A 293 1.78 -3.07 -22.69
N LEU A 294 0.90 -2.53 -21.84
CA LEU A 294 -0.45 -3.05 -21.62
C LEU A 294 -1.29 -3.00 -22.89
N ALA A 295 -1.18 -1.92 -23.68
CA ALA A 295 -1.83 -1.83 -24.99
C ALA A 295 -1.41 -2.96 -25.93
N ALA A 296 -0.12 -3.26 -26.01
CA ALA A 296 0.42 -4.36 -26.81
C ALA A 296 -0.05 -5.76 -26.31
N LYS A 297 -0.47 -5.85 -25.05
CA LYS A 297 -1.04 -7.05 -24.41
C LYS A 297 -2.59 -7.09 -24.49
N GLY A 298 -3.21 -6.17 -25.22
CA GLY A 298 -4.65 -6.17 -25.46
C GLY A 298 -5.49 -5.53 -24.34
N PHE A 299 -4.88 -4.78 -23.42
CA PHE A 299 -5.65 -3.97 -22.47
C PHE A 299 -6.21 -2.73 -23.17
N ALA A 300 -7.53 -2.62 -23.20
CA ALA A 300 -8.24 -1.42 -23.64
C ALA A 300 -8.16 -0.31 -22.59
N GLU A 301 -8.54 0.91 -22.98
CA GLU A 301 -8.67 2.05 -22.08
C GLU A 301 -9.91 2.86 -22.43
N VAL A 302 -10.40 3.65 -21.48
CA VAL A 302 -11.65 4.42 -21.62
C VAL A 302 -11.48 5.88 -21.20
N ILE A 303 -10.37 6.50 -21.60
CA ILE A 303 -10.02 7.88 -21.21
C ILE A 303 -11.11 8.87 -21.60
N ASP A 304 -11.62 8.81 -22.84
CA ASP A 304 -12.65 9.72 -23.33
C ASP A 304 -13.97 9.54 -22.58
N GLY A 305 -14.34 8.29 -22.28
CA GLY A 305 -15.53 7.97 -21.50
C GLY A 305 -15.41 8.44 -20.05
N TRP A 306 -14.22 8.32 -19.46
CA TRP A 306 -13.94 8.87 -18.14
C TRP A 306 -14.02 10.41 -18.14
N LEU A 307 -13.39 11.09 -19.09
CA LEU A 307 -13.42 12.56 -19.21
C LEU A 307 -14.83 13.11 -19.46
N ALA A 308 -15.67 12.37 -20.17
CA ALA A 308 -17.07 12.76 -20.41
C ALA A 308 -17.97 12.52 -19.18
N PHE A 309 -17.56 11.63 -18.28
CA PHE A 309 -18.29 11.29 -17.05
C PHE A 309 -17.97 12.24 -15.89
N GLN A 310 -16.71 12.67 -15.78
CA GLN A 310 -16.25 13.64 -14.78
C GLN A 310 -16.76 15.05 -15.09
#